data_AF-A0A2V9F551-F1
#
_entry.id   AF-A0A2V9F551-F1
#
_cell.length_a   1.000
_cell.length_b   1.000
_cell.length_c   1.000
_cell.angle_alpha   90.00
_cell.angle_beta   90.00
_cell.angle_gamma   90.00
#
_symmetry.space_group_name_H-M   'P 1'
#
loop_
_entity.id
_entity.type
_entity.pdbx_description
1 polymer ?
#
loop_
_entity_poly.entity_id
_entity_poly.type
_entity_poly.pdbx_seq_one_letter_code
_entity_poly.pdbx_strand_id
1 'polypeptide(L)'
;RKRRLHLNQIGRIAEGQIVELVEHPPESQAARKGLFRAAARPLRDMRPRHLVSYSYLISGVSYQTAQDITGLESQIRLERLVAGQPASIKYDASNPSDSILVADDWSGLR
;
A
#
# COMPACT_ATOMS: atom_id res chain seq x y z
N ARG A 1 -2.77 8.56 -3.60
CA ARG A 1 -4.05 8.61 -4.38
C ARG A 1 -3.82 8.81 -5.89
N LYS A 2 -3.32 9.97 -6.37
CA LYS A 2 -3.11 10.22 -7.83
C LYS A 2 -2.31 9.12 -8.55
N ARG A 3 -1.19 8.67 -7.97
CA ARG A 3 -0.39 7.54 -8.49
C ARG A 3 -1.22 6.27 -8.69
N ARG A 4 -1.98 5.85 -7.67
CA ARG A 4 -2.79 4.63 -7.73
C ARG A 4 -3.88 4.73 -8.79
N LEU A 5 -4.52 5.90 -8.91
CA LEU A 5 -5.52 6.14 -9.96
C LEU A 5 -4.89 5.98 -11.36
N HIS A 6 -3.73 6.59 -11.58
CA HIS A 6 -3.02 6.47 -12.85
C HIS A 6 -2.66 5.02 -13.17
N LEU A 7 -2.01 4.31 -12.23
CA LEU A 7 -1.68 2.89 -12.40
C LEU A 7 -2.92 2.01 -12.59
N ASN A 8 -4.05 2.35 -11.95
CA ASN A 8 -5.30 1.62 -12.15
C ASN A 8 -5.81 1.74 -13.59
N GLN A 9 -5.61 2.89 -14.22
CA GLN A 9 -6.03 3.20 -15.59
C GLN A 9 -5.13 2.60 -16.66
N ILE A 10 -3.80 2.64 -16.46
CA ILE A 10 -2.83 2.26 -17.51
C ILE A 10 -2.14 0.91 -17.25
N GLY A 11 -2.24 0.39 -16.02
CA GLY A 11 -1.44 -0.73 -15.57
C GLY A 11 -1.82 -2.05 -16.25
N ARG A 12 -0.81 -2.84 -16.60
CA ARG A 12 -0.98 -4.25 -16.97
C ARG A 12 -1.13 -5.09 -15.71
N ILE A 13 -1.72 -6.28 -15.86
CA ILE A 13 -1.93 -7.20 -14.74
C ILE A 13 -0.90 -8.33 -14.81
N ALA A 14 -0.29 -8.64 -13.67
CA ALA A 14 0.51 -9.83 -13.45
C ALA A 14 -0.03 -10.61 -12.25
N GLU A 15 0.15 -11.92 -12.27
CA GLU A 15 -0.10 -12.75 -11.11
C GLU A 15 1.08 -12.66 -10.13
N GLY A 16 0.76 -12.69 -8.85
CA GLY A 16 1.72 -12.64 -7.77
C GLY A 16 1.11 -13.14 -6.47
N GLN A 17 1.75 -12.79 -5.36
CA GLN A 17 1.32 -13.26 -4.06
C GLN A 17 1.59 -12.23 -2.97
N ILE A 18 0.81 -12.32 -1.89
CA ILE A 18 1.08 -11.59 -0.66
C ILE A 18 2.31 -12.17 0.00
N VAL A 19 3.18 -11.30 0.48
CA VAL A 19 4.36 -11.66 1.27
C VAL A 19 4.04 -11.50 2.76
N GLU A 20 3.50 -10.35 3.16
CA GLU A 20 3.17 -10.06 4.55
C GLU A 20 2.20 -8.87 4.65
N LEU A 21 1.48 -8.81 5.78
CA LEU A 21 0.76 -7.62 6.23
C LEU A 21 1.39 -7.16 7.54
N VAL A 22 1.81 -5.90 7.58
CA VAL A 22 2.38 -5.26 8.76
C VAL A 22 1.48 -4.13 9.20
N GLU A 23 1.09 -4.16 10.47
CA GLU A 23 0.42 -3.04 11.13
C GLU A 23 1.45 -2.25 11.93
N HIS A 24 1.55 -0.95 11.63
CA HIS A 24 2.37 -0.02 12.40
C HIS A 24 1.50 0.83 13.31
N PRO A 25 1.87 1.00 14.59
CA PRO A 25 1.18 1.93 15.46
C PRO A 25 1.32 3.36 14.90
N PRO A 26 0.39 4.27 15.24
CA PRO A 26 0.49 5.66 14.85
C PRO A 26 1.83 6.24 15.33
N GLU A 27 2.55 6.84 14.39
CA GLU A 27 3.91 7.31 14.62
C GLU A 27 3.93 8.36 15.74
N SER A 28 4.49 7.98 16.89
CA SER A 28 4.65 8.89 18.02
C SER A 28 5.83 9.80 17.72
N GLN A 29 5.59 10.95 17.08
CA GLN A 29 6.65 11.96 16.97
C GLN A 29 7.05 12.39 18.39
N ALA A 30 8.24 11.99 18.82
CA ALA A 30 8.87 12.48 20.04
C ALA A 30 8.75 14.00 20.04
N ALA A 31 8.10 14.54 21.08
CA ALA A 31 7.82 15.96 21.18
C ALA A 31 9.13 16.75 21.01
N ARG A 32 9.33 17.40 19.86
CA ARG A 32 10.35 18.43 19.74
C ARG A 32 9.95 19.52 20.75
N LYS A 33 10.64 19.56 21.89
CA LYS A 33 10.54 20.62 22.90
C LYS A 33 11.06 21.92 22.28
N GLY A 34 10.26 22.53 21.42
CA GLY A 34 10.45 23.89 20.93
C GLY A 34 9.57 24.83 21.74
N LEU A 35 10.19 25.69 22.52
CA LEU A 35 9.55 26.88 23.07
C LEU A 35 9.11 27.75 21.87
N PHE A 36 7.86 28.24 21.89
CA PHE A 36 7.25 29.20 20.94
C PHE A 36 6.71 28.68 19.60
N ARG A 37 5.41 28.33 19.59
CA ARG A 37 4.35 28.95 18.75
C ARG A 37 3.06 28.15 18.93
N ALA A 38 2.01 28.82 19.40
CA ALA A 38 0.65 28.31 19.38
C ALA A 38 0.10 28.37 17.95
N ALA A 39 0.62 27.52 17.06
CA ALA A 39 -0.06 27.19 15.82
C ALA A 39 -1.05 26.07 16.11
N ALA A 40 -2.25 26.13 15.50
CA ALA A 40 -3.21 25.03 15.55
C ALA A 40 -2.50 23.73 15.19
N ARG A 41 -2.36 22.83 16.18
CA ARG A 41 -1.76 21.51 15.97
C ARG A 41 -2.70 20.79 14.99
N PRO A 42 -2.24 20.34 13.81
CA PRO A 42 -3.08 19.52 12.96
C PRO A 42 -3.54 18.31 13.78
N LEU A 43 -4.83 17.96 13.64
CA LEU A 43 -5.40 16.80 14.34
C LEU A 43 -4.50 15.60 14.04
N ARG A 44 -3.91 15.01 15.09
CA ARG A 44 -3.00 13.88 14.94
C ARG A 44 -3.77 12.72 14.34
N ASP A 45 -3.32 12.18 13.22
CA ASP A 45 -3.85 10.91 12.73
C ASP A 45 -3.33 9.81 13.64
N MET A 46 -4.20 9.33 14.53
CA MET A 46 -3.90 8.29 15.50
C MET A 46 -4.27 6.90 14.99
N ARG A 47 -4.62 6.78 13.70
CA ARG A 47 -4.97 5.49 13.12
C ARG A 47 -3.71 4.65 12.91
N PRO A 48 -3.79 3.32 13.13
CA PRO A 48 -2.72 2.43 12.73
C PRO A 48 -2.52 2.51 11.21
N ARG A 49 -1.28 2.33 10.76
CA ARG A 49 -0.94 2.24 9.34
C ARG A 49 -0.84 0.79 8.92
N HIS A 50 -1.53 0.42 7.85
CA HIS A 50 -1.48 -0.93 7.30
C HIS A 50 -0.60 -0.94 6.05
N LEU A 51 0.46 -1.74 6.06
CA LEU A 51 1.37 -1.93 4.95
C LEU A 51 1.32 -3.37 4.49
N VAL A 52 1.03 -3.60 3.21
CA VAL A 52 1.02 -4.94 2.61
C VAL A 52 2.19 -5.09 1.65
N SER A 53 3.02 -6.09 1.88
CA SER A 53 4.10 -6.48 0.99
C SER A 53 3.63 -7.57 0.03
N TYR A 54 4.01 -7.49 -1.23
CA TYR A 54 3.65 -8.47 -2.26
C TYR A 54 4.79 -8.66 -3.26
N SER A 55 4.79 -9.81 -3.93
CA SER A 55 5.75 -10.14 -4.97
C SER A 55 5.08 -10.59 -6.26
N TYR A 56 5.73 -10.35 -7.39
CA TYR A 56 5.25 -10.67 -8.72
C TYR A 56 6.42 -10.83 -9.70
N LEU A 57 6.18 -11.52 -10.81
CA LEU A 57 7.22 -11.86 -11.80
C LEU A 57 6.89 -11.22 -13.15
N ILE A 58 7.80 -10.41 -13.69
CA ILE A 58 7.70 -9.84 -15.04
C ILE A 58 8.93 -10.25 -15.83
N SER A 59 8.75 -10.94 -16.96
CA SER A 59 9.83 -11.33 -17.87
C SER A 59 11.01 -12.04 -17.17
N GLY A 60 10.72 -12.89 -16.17
CA GLY A 60 11.72 -13.61 -15.39
C GLY A 60 12.39 -12.82 -14.26
N VAL A 61 12.05 -11.54 -14.08
CA VAL A 61 12.52 -10.70 -12.97
C VAL A 61 11.49 -10.68 -11.86
N SER A 62 11.91 -11.02 -10.64
CA SER A 62 11.08 -10.96 -9.44
C SER A 62 11.11 -9.56 -8.85
N TYR A 63 9.94 -9.01 -8.61
CA TYR A 63 9.75 -7.75 -7.92
C TYR A 63 9.08 -8.01 -6.58
N GLN A 64 9.53 -7.28 -5.56
CA GLN A 64 8.90 -7.27 -4.25
C GLN A 64 8.80 -5.82 -3.79
N THR A 65 7.62 -5.43 -3.33
CA THR A 65 7.36 -4.07 -2.88
C THR A 65 6.29 -4.06 -1.80
N ALA A 66 6.12 -2.92 -1.15
CA ALA A 66 5.14 -2.71 -0.11
C ALA A 66 4.22 -1.54 -0.46
N GLN A 67 2.92 -1.71 -0.23
CA GLN A 67 1.91 -0.68 -0.44
C GLN A 67 1.24 -0.31 0.88
N ASP A 68 1.17 1.00 1.14
CA ASP A 68 0.31 1.55 2.20
C ASP A 68 -1.16 1.48 1.74
N ILE A 69 -1.95 0.73 2.49
CA ILE A 69 -3.37 0.46 2.29
C ILE A 69 -4.25 1.12 3.36
N THR A 70 -3.67 2.00 4.18
CA THR A 70 -4.42 2.82 5.13
C THR A 70 -5.47 3.66 4.40
N GLY A 71 -6.73 3.60 4.86
CA GLY A 71 -7.87 4.24 4.22
C GLY A 71 -8.46 3.49 3.02
N LEU A 72 -7.95 2.30 2.68
CA LEU A 72 -8.49 1.41 1.64
C LEU A 72 -9.16 0.16 2.22
N GLU A 73 -9.42 0.13 3.52
CA GLU A 73 -9.95 -1.03 4.25
C GLU A 73 -11.30 -1.50 3.70
N SER A 74 -12.10 -0.58 3.13
CA SER A 74 -13.37 -0.94 2.47
C SER A 74 -13.22 -1.80 1.20
N GLN A 75 -12.04 -1.80 0.58
CA GLN A 75 -11.76 -2.53 -0.67
C GLN A 75 -11.10 -3.90 -0.42
N ILE A 76 -10.81 -4.22 0.85
CA ILE A 76 -10.00 -5.37 1.23
C ILE A 76 -10.54 -6.06 2.47
N ARG A 77 -10.32 -7.37 2.55
CA ARG A 77 -10.55 -8.13 3.79
C ARG A 77 -9.18 -8.39 4.41
N LEU A 78 -8.82 -7.64 5.45
CA LEU A 78 -7.48 -7.71 6.05
C LEU A 78 -7.13 -9.13 6.50
N GLU A 79 -8.12 -9.92 6.90
CA GLU A 79 -7.95 -11.32 7.34
C GLU A 79 -7.50 -12.25 6.20
N ARG A 80 -7.63 -11.81 4.95
CA ARG A 80 -7.21 -12.56 3.76
C ARG A 80 -5.79 -12.18 3.29
N LEU A 81 -5.15 -11.19 3.91
CA LEU A 81 -3.79 -10.77 3.56
C LEU A 81 -2.75 -11.66 4.25
N VAL A 82 -2.72 -12.93 3.86
CA VAL A 82 -1.83 -13.95 4.41
C VAL A 82 -0.70 -14.25 3.43
N ALA A 83 0.50 -14.49 3.93
CA ALA A 83 1.66 -14.87 3.11
C ALA A 83 1.34 -16.05 2.18
N GLY A 84 1.74 -15.95 0.92
CA GLY A 84 1.48 -16.94 -0.13
C GLY A 84 0.09 -16.85 -0.78
N GLN A 85 -0.81 -16.00 -0.27
CA GLN A 85 -2.12 -15.79 -0.88
C GLN A 85 -1.96 -15.24 -2.31
N PRO A 86 -2.51 -15.89 -3.35
CA PRO A 86 -2.50 -15.36 -4.70
C PRO A 86 -3.18 -14.00 -4.81
N ALA A 87 -2.59 -13.12 -5.61
CA ALA A 87 -3.11 -11.80 -5.89
C ALA A 87 -2.80 -11.36 -7.32
N SER A 88 -3.64 -10.49 -7.86
CA SER A 88 -3.39 -9.81 -9.13
C SER A 88 -2.75 -8.44 -8.87
N ILE A 89 -1.62 -8.16 -9.50
CA ILE A 89 -0.85 -6.93 -9.32
C ILE A 89 -0.99 -6.10 -10.59
N LYS A 90 -1.36 -4.83 -10.45
CA LYS A 90 -1.27 -3.86 -11.55
C LYS A 90 0.08 -3.17 -11.54
N TYR A 91 0.73 -3.07 -12.69
CA TYR A 91 2.05 -2.46 -12.84
C TYR A 91 2.17 -1.64 -14.13
N ASP A 92 3.03 -0.62 -14.11
CA ASP A 92 3.41 0.11 -15.33
C ASP A 92 4.37 -0.74 -16.17
N ALA A 93 4.01 -1.02 -17.43
CA ALA A 93 4.86 -1.81 -18.32
C ALA A 93 6.17 -1.10 -18.69
N SER A 94 6.21 0.23 -18.65
CA SER A 94 7.40 1.04 -18.89
C SER A 94 8.30 1.16 -17.65
N ASN A 95 7.72 0.97 -16.46
CA ASN A 95 8.44 0.93 -15.18
C ASN A 95 7.85 -0.18 -14.27
N PRO A 96 8.27 -1.44 -14.43
CA PRO A 96 7.64 -2.55 -13.71
C PRO A 96 7.75 -2.51 -12.19
N SER A 97 8.65 -1.70 -11.63
CA SER A 97 8.72 -1.44 -10.19
C SER A 97 7.54 -0.61 -9.67
N ASP A 98 6.89 0.16 -10.56
CA ASP A 98 5.75 0.99 -10.23
C ASP A 98 4.47 0.15 -10.29
N SER A 99 4.09 -0.41 -9.15
CA SER A 99 2.92 -1.29 -9.04
C SER A 99 1.98 -0.93 -7.90
N ILE A 100 0.78 -1.51 -7.97
CA ILE A 100 -0.27 -1.47 -6.94
C ILE A 100 -0.96 -2.83 -6.83
N LEU A 101 -1.33 -3.16 -5.61
CA LEU A 101 -2.20 -4.27 -5.26
C LEU A 101 -3.67 -3.82 -5.13
N VAL A 102 -3.89 -2.58 -4.69
CA VAL A 102 -5.23 -2.04 -4.40
C VAL A 102 -5.32 -0.56 -4.78
N ALA A 103 -6.48 -0.12 -5.27
CA ALA A 103 -6.86 1.27 -5.53
C ALA A 103 -8.26 1.56 -4.97
N ASP A 104 -8.72 2.81 -5.09
CA ASP A 104 -10.02 3.26 -4.57
C ASP A 104 -11.21 2.48 -5.17
N ASP A 105 -11.10 2.01 -6.41
CA ASP A 105 -12.14 1.36 -7.22
C ASP A 105 -11.69 0.02 -7.83
N TRP A 106 -10.57 -0.54 -7.35
CA TRP A 106 -10.03 -1.81 -7.84
C TRP A 106 -9.24 -2.52 -6.75
N SER A 107 -9.38 -3.84 -6.67
CA SER A 107 -8.63 -4.69 -5.75
C SER A 107 -8.09 -5.91 -6.48
N GLY A 108 -6.80 -6.18 -6.30
CA GLY A 108 -6.13 -7.38 -6.78
C GLY A 108 -6.34 -8.60 -5.89
N LEU A 109 -7.11 -8.46 -4.82
CA LEU A 109 -7.35 -9.48 -3.79
C LEU A 109 -8.73 -10.09 -3.99
N ARG A 110 -8.83 -11.43 -3.88
CA ARG A 110 -10.07 -12.18 -4.08
C ARG A 110 -10.81 -12.49 -2.77
#